data_AF-A0A1F8R3U2-F1
#
_entry.id   AF-A0A1F8R3U2-F1
#
_cell.length_a   1.000
_cell.length_b   1.000
_cell.length_c   1.000
_cell.angle_alpha   90.00
_cell.angle_beta   90.00
_cell.angle_gamma   90.00
#
_symmetry.space_group_name_H-M   'P 1'
#
loop_
_entity.id
_entity.type
_entity.pdbx_description
1 polymer ?
#
loop_
_entity_poly.entity_id
_entity_poly.type
_entity_poly.pdbx_seq_one_letter_code
_entity_poly.pdbx_strand_id
1 'polypeptide(L)'
;MLTALAALILAGLVVAFIAYPLARGTETEEVFAPQVDVLTANIPVEDLLFEHEANLKTLRDLDFDFQMGKLSETDYRELRARYAAQGVAVLQQLDEVAVDGVQTEAEIEDEIEQEISRLRSVQPAVQPVQAALVSNGHVTETTSPSLDGLDEEIEREVQRLRQPQTDPVVAAPAPARMAPPVKTREPVPARPVSRAPKCPECGRGVQMADKFCSNCGTVLTAQCPSCGVVASPEDRFCARCGTAIPGR
;
A
#
# COMPACT_ATOMS: atom_id res chain seq x y z
N MET A 1 50.25 -15.99 55.19
CA MET A 1 48.93 -15.75 55.83
C MET A 1 48.23 -14.53 55.25
N LEU A 2 48.91 -13.38 55.11
CA LEU A 2 48.32 -12.17 54.52
C LEU A 2 47.82 -12.37 53.08
N THR A 3 48.58 -13.07 52.23
CA THR A 3 48.21 -13.35 50.83
C THR A 3 47.02 -14.31 50.71
N ALA A 4 46.95 -15.33 51.58
CA ALA A 4 45.83 -16.26 51.62
C ALA A 4 44.53 -15.59 52.11
N LEU A 5 44.63 -14.68 53.09
CA LEU A 5 43.52 -13.85 53.54
C LEU A 5 43.04 -12.90 52.45
N ALA A 6 43.96 -12.24 51.74
CA ALA A 6 43.62 -11.36 50.63
C ALA A 6 42.90 -12.10 49.50
N ALA A 7 43.35 -13.31 49.15
CA ALA A 7 42.71 -14.15 48.14
C ALA A 7 41.29 -14.57 48.52
N LEU A 8 41.05 -14.93 49.80
CA LEU A 8 39.72 -15.29 50.28
C LEU A 8 38.76 -14.10 50.30
N ILE A 9 39.24 -12.91 50.68
CA ILE A 9 38.44 -11.68 50.65
C ILE A 9 38.06 -11.34 49.21
N LEU A 10 39.02 -11.40 48.28
CA LEU A 10 38.76 -11.14 46.86
C LEU A 10 37.72 -12.11 46.29
N ALA A 11 37.87 -13.41 46.57
CA ALA A 11 36.92 -14.43 46.12
C ALA A 11 35.51 -14.19 46.69
N GLY A 12 35.40 -13.82 47.97
CA GLY A 12 34.13 -13.46 48.60
C GLY A 12 33.46 -12.25 47.97
N LEU A 13 34.24 -11.21 47.63
CA LEU A 13 33.74 -10.00 46.95
C LEU A 13 33.22 -10.31 45.55
N VAL A 14 33.90 -11.18 44.79
CA VAL A 14 33.45 -11.60 43.45
C VAL A 14 32.14 -12.40 43.55
N VAL A 15 32.04 -13.34 44.48
CA VAL A 15 30.81 -14.11 44.70
C VAL A 15 29.68 -13.19 45.13
N ALA A 16 29.93 -12.23 46.04
CA ALA A 16 28.95 -11.25 46.44
C ALA A 16 28.50 -10.37 45.27
N PHE A 17 29.43 -9.92 44.41
CA PHE A 17 29.12 -9.12 43.23
C PHE A 17 28.23 -9.87 42.23
N ILE A 18 28.43 -11.18 42.05
CA ILE A 18 27.62 -12.01 41.15
C ILE A 18 26.29 -12.40 41.79
N ALA A 19 26.26 -12.68 43.10
CA ALA A 19 25.05 -13.06 43.82
C ALA A 19 24.14 -11.86 44.11
N TYR A 20 24.70 -10.66 44.24
CA TYR A 20 23.97 -9.42 44.49
C TYR A 20 22.87 -9.11 43.46
N PRO A 21 23.11 -9.16 42.13
CA PRO A 21 22.06 -8.94 41.13
C PRO A 21 21.03 -10.09 41.08
N LEU A 22 21.40 -11.31 41.51
CA LEU A 22 20.46 -12.43 41.61
C LEU A 22 19.57 -12.35 42.87
N ALA A 23 20.12 -11.84 43.97
CA ALA A 23 19.42 -11.69 45.24
C ALA A 23 18.55 -10.42 45.28
N ARG A 24 18.93 -9.38 44.53
CA ARG A 24 18.08 -8.23 44.25
C ARG A 24 17.30 -8.47 42.96
N GLY A 25 16.25 -9.29 43.05
CA GLY A 25 15.21 -9.30 42.03
C GLY A 25 14.70 -7.88 41.79
N THR A 26 14.85 -7.40 40.56
CA THR A 26 14.11 -6.30 39.92
C THR A 26 13.77 -5.10 40.82
N GLU A 27 14.79 -4.39 41.30
CA GLU A 27 14.68 -2.96 41.59
C GLU A 27 15.69 -2.24 40.69
N THR A 28 15.37 -2.24 39.39
CA THR A 28 16.07 -1.47 38.37
C THR A 28 15.84 0.02 38.62
N GLU A 29 16.77 0.62 39.36
CA GLU A 29 16.91 2.07 39.42
C GLU A 29 18.22 2.44 38.69
N GLU A 30 18.05 3.17 37.58
CA GLU A 30 19.01 4.07 36.93
C GLU A 30 20.10 3.48 36.01
N VAL A 31 19.70 2.89 34.88
CA VAL A 31 20.47 3.01 33.64
C VAL A 31 19.52 3.40 32.51
N PHE A 32 19.50 4.71 32.20
CA PHE A 32 18.96 5.31 30.97
C PHE A 32 17.57 4.83 30.56
N ALA A 33 16.54 5.23 31.32
CA ALA A 33 15.15 5.11 30.88
C ALA A 33 14.88 6.21 29.82
N PRO A 34 14.58 5.87 28.54
CA PRO A 34 13.78 6.78 27.75
C PRO A 34 12.44 6.91 28.48
N GLN A 35 12.04 8.15 28.72
CA GLN A 35 10.78 8.54 29.34
C GLN A 35 9.62 8.02 28.47
N VAL A 36 9.20 6.79 28.74
CA VAL A 36 7.90 6.27 28.34
C VAL A 36 7.07 6.17 29.60
N ASP A 37 6.07 7.04 29.67
CA ASP A 37 5.11 7.19 30.76
C ASP A 37 4.14 5.99 30.76
N VAL A 38 4.39 4.99 31.61
CA VAL A 38 3.72 3.68 31.58
C VAL A 38 2.44 3.60 32.41
N LEU A 39 1.76 4.72 32.70
CA LEU A 39 0.50 4.66 33.46
C LEU A 39 -0.73 5.28 32.78
N THR A 40 -0.59 5.82 31.57
CA THR A 40 -1.71 6.26 30.71
C THR A 40 -1.31 6.22 29.22
N ALA A 41 -0.61 5.18 28.79
CA ALA A 41 -0.16 5.11 27.41
C ALA A 41 -1.33 4.71 26.49
N ASN A 42 -2.04 5.72 25.96
CA ASN A 42 -2.52 5.61 24.59
C ASN A 42 -1.25 5.42 23.74
N ILE A 43 -0.86 4.17 23.53
CA ILE A 43 0.25 3.85 22.63
C ILE A 43 -0.19 4.36 21.26
N PRO A 44 0.52 5.33 20.65
CA PRO A 44 0.10 5.88 19.38
C PRO A 44 0.07 4.76 18.34
N VAL A 45 -0.92 4.80 17.44
CA VAL A 45 -1.12 3.80 16.39
C VAL A 45 0.16 3.61 15.58
N GLU A 46 0.91 4.69 15.35
CA GLU A 46 2.20 4.67 14.66
C GLU A 46 3.23 3.73 15.33
N ASP A 47 3.30 3.69 16.66
CA ASP A 47 4.22 2.83 17.38
C ASP A 47 3.82 1.35 17.25
N LEU A 48 2.51 1.07 17.35
CA LEU A 48 1.97 -0.28 17.14
C LEU A 48 2.20 -0.77 15.70
N LEU A 49 2.06 0.12 14.71
CA LEU A 49 2.34 -0.18 13.30
C LEU A 49 3.83 -0.49 13.08
N PHE A 50 4.72 0.26 13.74
CA PHE A 50 6.16 0.02 13.69
C PHE A 50 6.51 -1.34 14.31
N GLU A 51 5.93 -1.68 15.46
CA GLU A 51 6.13 -2.98 16.11
C GLU A 51 5.59 -4.13 15.26
N HIS A 52 4.46 -3.92 14.58
CA HIS A 52 3.91 -4.89 13.63
C HIS A 52 4.86 -5.12 12.44
N GLU A 53 5.40 -4.06 11.83
CA GLU A 53 6.36 -4.18 10.71
C GLU A 53 7.64 -4.90 11.16
N ALA A 54 8.13 -4.60 12.35
CA ALA A 54 9.28 -5.28 12.94
C ALA A 54 9.02 -6.78 13.13
N ASN A 55 7.87 -7.17 13.70
CA ASN A 55 7.49 -8.58 13.87
C ASN A 55 7.41 -9.33 12.53
N LEU A 56 6.80 -8.72 11.50
CA LEU A 56 6.73 -9.32 10.17
C LEU A 56 8.12 -9.51 9.55
N LYS A 57 9.02 -8.55 9.73
CA LYS A 57 10.39 -8.66 9.27
C LYS A 57 11.09 -9.82 9.98
N THR A 58 10.97 -9.93 11.29
CA THR A 58 11.57 -11.04 12.05
C THR A 58 11.06 -12.40 11.60
N LEU A 59 9.76 -12.55 11.33
CA LEU A 59 9.21 -13.79 10.78
C LEU A 59 9.80 -14.13 9.41
N ARG A 60 9.97 -13.14 8.52
CA ARG A 60 10.59 -13.36 7.20
C ARG A 60 12.06 -13.75 7.32
N ASP A 61 12.81 -13.09 8.20
CA ASP A 61 14.22 -13.41 8.44
C ASP A 61 14.37 -14.82 9.02
N LEU A 62 13.48 -15.22 9.94
CA LEU A 62 13.42 -16.57 10.50
C LEU A 62 13.09 -17.63 9.43
N ASP A 63 12.09 -17.36 8.58
CA ASP A 63 11.73 -18.23 7.46
C ASP A 63 12.88 -18.40 6.47
N PHE A 64 13.64 -17.33 6.22
CA PHE A 64 14.83 -17.36 5.38
C PHE A 64 15.94 -18.19 6.03
N ASP A 65 16.22 -17.99 7.31
CA ASP A 65 17.27 -18.73 8.01
C ASP A 65 16.98 -20.24 8.09
N PHE A 66 15.72 -20.63 8.26
CA PHE A 66 15.30 -22.04 8.16
C PHE A 66 15.49 -22.60 6.74
N GLN A 67 15.07 -21.87 5.70
CA GLN A 67 15.28 -22.28 4.30
C GLN A 67 16.76 -22.41 3.94
N MET A 68 17.61 -21.58 4.54
CA MET A 68 19.07 -21.65 4.40
C MET A 68 19.72 -22.75 5.26
N GLY A 69 18.93 -23.49 6.04
CA GLY A 69 19.40 -24.58 6.90
C GLY A 69 20.20 -24.12 8.12
N LYS A 70 20.11 -22.84 8.51
CA LYS A 70 20.80 -22.32 9.71
C LYS A 70 20.11 -22.72 11.01
N LEU A 71 18.83 -23.07 10.93
CA LEU A 71 17.99 -23.43 12.06
C LEU A 71 17.48 -24.86 11.92
N SER A 72 17.39 -25.57 13.04
CA SER A 72 16.71 -26.86 13.08
C SER A 72 15.19 -26.68 12.94
N GLU A 73 14.49 -27.70 12.48
CA GLU A 73 13.03 -27.65 12.34
C GLU A 73 12.32 -27.44 13.69
N THR A 74 12.85 -28.01 14.77
CA THR A 74 12.30 -27.83 16.11
C THR A 74 12.43 -26.39 16.59
N ASP A 75 13.61 -25.79 16.42
CA ASP A 75 13.87 -24.41 16.85
C ASP A 75 13.07 -23.41 16.02
N TYR A 76 13.01 -23.64 14.71
CA TYR A 76 12.21 -22.83 13.80
C TYR A 76 10.73 -22.83 14.19
N ARG A 77 10.14 -24.02 14.45
CA ARG A 77 8.73 -24.14 14.84
C ARG A 77 8.45 -23.40 16.14
N GLU A 78 9.32 -23.51 17.14
CA GLU A 78 9.16 -22.82 18.42
C GLU A 78 9.24 -21.30 18.25
N LEU A 79 10.31 -20.81 17.63
CA LEU A 79 10.53 -19.37 17.43
C LEU A 79 9.41 -18.75 16.59
N ARG A 80 9.01 -19.42 15.50
CA ARG A 80 7.94 -18.94 14.63
C ARG A 80 6.61 -18.87 15.36
N ALA A 81 6.28 -19.86 16.20
CA ALA A 81 5.06 -19.83 17.00
C ALA A 81 5.06 -18.64 17.98
N ARG A 82 6.19 -18.35 18.61
CA ARG A 82 6.35 -17.22 19.53
C ARG A 82 6.17 -15.87 18.84
N TYR A 83 6.89 -15.62 17.75
CA TYR A 83 6.80 -14.36 17.00
C TYR A 83 5.44 -14.19 16.31
N ALA A 84 4.82 -15.29 15.85
CA ALA A 84 3.45 -15.22 15.32
C ALA A 84 2.44 -14.82 16.40
N ALA A 85 2.56 -15.37 17.61
CA ALA A 85 1.70 -14.98 18.73
C ALA A 85 1.89 -13.50 19.12
N GLN A 86 3.13 -12.99 19.10
CA GLN A 86 3.42 -11.57 19.31
C GLN A 86 2.76 -10.69 18.24
N GLY A 87 2.92 -11.03 16.96
CA GLY A 87 2.28 -10.30 15.87
C GLY A 87 0.75 -10.27 15.96
N VAL A 88 0.12 -11.37 16.39
CA VAL A 88 -1.33 -11.41 16.65
C VAL A 88 -1.74 -10.47 17.79
N ALA A 89 -0.96 -10.42 18.87
CA ALA A 89 -1.25 -9.52 19.98
C ALA A 89 -1.20 -8.03 19.56
N VAL A 90 -0.21 -7.65 18.75
CA VAL A 90 -0.11 -6.28 18.21
C VAL A 90 -1.29 -5.96 17.28
N LEU A 91 -1.71 -6.91 16.44
CA LEU A 91 -2.88 -6.73 15.58
C LEU A 91 -4.18 -6.53 16.38
N GLN A 92 -4.35 -7.27 17.48
CA GLN A 92 -5.51 -7.08 18.36
C GLN A 92 -5.55 -5.68 18.98
N GLN A 93 -4.39 -5.14 19.37
CA GLN A 93 -4.28 -3.78 19.88
C GLN A 93 -4.58 -2.73 18.79
N LEU A 94 -4.11 -2.96 17.56
CA LEU A 94 -4.43 -2.08 16.43
C LEU A 94 -5.92 -2.08 16.09
N ASP A 95 -6.58 -3.24 16.16
CA ASP A 95 -8.03 -3.34 15.95
C ASP A 95 -8.79 -2.58 17.05
N GLU A 96 -8.34 -2.62 18.30
CA GLU A 96 -8.94 -1.88 19.42
C GLU A 96 -8.83 -0.37 19.21
N VAL A 97 -7.65 0.14 18.83
CA VAL A 97 -7.47 1.58 18.56
C VAL A 97 -8.17 2.02 17.27
N ALA A 98 -8.28 1.13 16.28
CA ALA A 98 -9.08 1.41 15.09
C ALA A 98 -10.57 1.55 15.43
N VAL A 99 -11.09 0.81 16.41
CA VAL A 99 -12.47 0.94 16.88
C VAL A 99 -12.68 2.25 17.65
N ASP A 100 -11.72 2.69 18.46
CA ASP A 100 -11.80 3.97 19.18
C ASP A 100 -11.61 5.21 18.27
N GLY A 101 -10.94 5.07 17.13
CA GLY A 101 -10.78 6.10 16.11
C GLY A 101 -11.90 6.15 15.06
N VAL A 102 -12.81 5.18 15.06
CA VAL A 102 -14.01 5.19 14.22
C VAL A 102 -15.04 6.07 14.92
N GLN A 103 -15.17 7.33 14.46
CA GLN A 103 -16.43 8.04 14.64
C GLN A 103 -17.52 7.10 14.11
N THR A 104 -18.51 6.79 14.95
CA THR A 104 -19.60 5.90 14.52
C THR A 104 -20.26 6.50 13.27
N GLU A 105 -20.76 5.67 12.35
CA GLU A 105 -21.45 6.17 11.15
C GLU A 105 -22.51 7.23 11.49
N ALA A 106 -23.18 7.07 12.65
CA ALA A 106 -24.13 8.04 13.19
C ALA A 106 -23.50 9.38 13.58
N GLU A 107 -22.34 9.40 14.23
CA GLU A 107 -21.64 10.64 14.61
C GLU A 107 -21.08 11.38 13.38
N ILE A 108 -20.62 10.63 12.37
CA ILE A 108 -20.18 11.20 11.09
C ILE A 108 -21.38 11.82 10.36
N GLU A 109 -22.52 11.14 10.33
CA GLU A 109 -23.74 11.60 9.66
C GLU A 109 -24.30 12.87 10.35
N ASP A 110 -24.28 12.91 11.68
CA ASP A 110 -24.67 14.08 12.48
C ASP A 110 -23.73 15.28 12.26
N GLU A 111 -22.41 15.06 12.22
CA GLU A 111 -21.42 16.13 11.95
C GLU A 111 -21.59 16.71 10.54
N ILE A 112 -21.81 15.85 9.55
CA ILE A 112 -22.07 16.25 8.16
C ILE A 112 -23.36 17.06 8.06
N GLU A 113 -24.47 16.63 8.69
CA GLU A 113 -25.74 17.34 8.62
C GLU A 113 -25.67 18.72 9.29
N GLN A 114 -24.93 18.83 10.40
CA GLN A 114 -24.65 20.10 11.05
C GLN A 114 -23.84 21.04 10.15
N GLU A 115 -22.81 20.53 9.49
CA GLU A 115 -21.96 21.35 8.61
C GLU A 115 -22.70 21.77 7.33
N ILE A 116 -23.53 20.89 6.74
CA ILE A 116 -24.43 21.25 5.63
C ILE A 116 -25.41 22.36 6.05
N SER A 117 -25.97 22.27 7.26
CA SER A 117 -26.90 23.27 7.80
C SER A 117 -26.22 24.62 8.00
N ARG A 118 -24.98 24.63 8.51
CA ARG A 118 -24.15 25.84 8.61
C ARG A 118 -23.91 26.46 7.25
N LEU A 119 -23.44 25.68 6.26
CA LEU A 119 -23.17 26.17 4.91
C LEU A 119 -24.43 26.73 4.23
N ARG A 120 -25.58 26.08 4.42
CA ARG A 120 -26.88 26.60 3.92
C ARG A 120 -27.29 27.89 4.62
N SER A 121 -27.06 28.01 5.93
CA SER A 121 -27.40 29.23 6.68
C SER A 121 -26.54 30.44 6.31
N VAL A 122 -25.28 30.21 5.90
CA VAL A 122 -24.33 31.25 5.46
C VAL A 122 -24.58 31.68 4.01
N GLN A 123 -25.40 30.96 3.26
CA GLN A 123 -25.74 31.26 1.88
C GLN A 123 -27.17 31.83 1.75
N PRO A 124 -27.41 33.13 2.04
CA PRO A 124 -28.64 33.74 1.61
C PRO A 124 -28.56 34.02 0.11
N ALA A 125 -29.54 33.48 -0.62
CA ALA A 125 -29.90 33.78 -2.01
C ALA A 125 -29.03 33.17 -3.12
N VAL A 126 -29.21 31.88 -3.39
CA VAL A 126 -29.45 31.49 -4.78
C VAL A 126 -30.92 31.77 -5.05
N GLN A 127 -31.24 32.92 -5.65
CA GLN A 127 -32.61 33.20 -6.08
C GLN A 127 -33.04 32.10 -7.06
N PRO A 128 -34.25 31.53 -6.92
CA PRO A 128 -34.78 30.65 -7.96
C PRO A 128 -34.83 31.45 -9.26
N VAL A 129 -34.18 30.95 -10.30
CA VAL A 129 -34.26 31.51 -11.66
C VAL A 129 -35.67 31.22 -12.19
N GLN A 130 -36.68 31.94 -11.70
CA GLN A 130 -38.05 31.93 -12.21
C GLN A 130 -38.88 33.04 -11.56
N ALA A 131 -39.20 34.05 -12.36
CA ALA A 131 -40.35 34.96 -12.30
C ALA A 131 -39.97 36.44 -12.54
N ALA A 132 -39.42 36.75 -13.70
CA ALA A 132 -39.50 38.09 -14.26
C ALA A 132 -39.45 38.00 -15.78
N LEU A 133 -40.63 38.01 -16.42
CA LEU A 133 -40.94 38.50 -17.78
C LEU A 133 -42.23 37.84 -18.28
N VAL A 134 -43.37 38.26 -17.74
CA VAL A 134 -44.62 38.25 -18.50
C VAL A 134 -45.21 39.65 -18.41
N SER A 135 -44.78 40.51 -19.32
CA SER A 135 -45.61 41.62 -19.77
C SER A 135 -45.66 41.56 -21.29
N ASN A 136 -46.89 41.58 -21.78
CA ASN A 136 -47.33 41.61 -23.18
C ASN A 136 -47.49 40.22 -23.81
N GLY A 137 -48.75 39.73 -23.75
CA GLY A 137 -49.21 38.49 -24.36
C GLY A 137 -48.98 38.44 -25.87
N HIS A 138 -47.82 37.97 -26.26
CA HIS A 138 -47.60 37.28 -27.53
C HIS A 138 -47.08 35.89 -27.21
N VAL A 139 -47.98 34.90 -27.34
CA VAL A 139 -47.56 33.52 -27.52
C VAL A 139 -47.10 33.43 -28.96
N THR A 140 -45.80 33.63 -29.21
CA THR A 140 -45.21 33.12 -30.45
C THR A 140 -45.06 31.62 -30.28
N GLU A 141 -45.78 30.84 -31.10
CA GLU A 141 -45.47 29.45 -31.35
C GLU A 141 -43.96 29.33 -31.57
N THR A 142 -43.25 28.91 -30.54
CA THR A 142 -41.87 28.52 -30.66
C THR A 142 -41.94 27.06 -30.98
N THR A 143 -41.98 26.75 -32.27
CA THR A 143 -41.70 25.41 -32.77
C THR A 143 -40.41 24.98 -32.09
N SER A 144 -40.46 24.00 -31.19
CA SER A 144 -39.27 23.33 -30.68
C SER A 144 -38.36 23.04 -31.87
N PRO A 145 -37.06 23.37 -31.83
CA PRO A 145 -36.17 22.97 -32.90
C PRO A 145 -36.23 21.44 -32.93
N SER A 146 -36.69 20.88 -34.06
CA SER A 146 -36.71 19.45 -34.29
C SER A 146 -35.32 18.87 -34.02
N LEU A 147 -35.29 17.74 -33.33
CA LEU A 147 -34.09 17.01 -32.92
C LEU A 147 -33.17 16.61 -34.10
N ASP A 148 -33.66 16.73 -35.34
CA ASP A 148 -32.96 16.35 -36.56
C ASP A 148 -31.71 17.21 -36.88
N GLY A 149 -31.55 18.39 -36.27
CA GLY A 149 -30.40 19.28 -36.47
C GLY A 149 -29.38 19.32 -35.32
N LEU A 150 -29.74 18.79 -34.16
CA LEU A 150 -28.88 18.83 -32.97
C LEU A 150 -27.76 17.78 -33.05
N ASP A 151 -28.06 16.62 -33.64
CA ASP A 151 -27.06 15.57 -33.86
C ASP A 151 -25.93 16.07 -34.78
N GLU A 152 -26.27 16.87 -35.81
CA GLU A 152 -25.29 17.41 -36.75
C GLU A 152 -24.47 18.59 -36.17
N GLU A 153 -25.01 19.32 -35.18
CA GLU A 153 -24.27 20.32 -34.40
C GLU A 153 -23.31 19.63 -33.41
N ILE A 154 -23.76 18.59 -32.73
CA ILE A 154 -22.99 17.82 -31.74
C ILE A 154 -21.85 17.06 -32.45
N GLU A 155 -22.11 16.43 -33.58
CA GLU A 155 -21.06 15.75 -34.37
C GLU A 155 -19.99 16.73 -34.86
N ARG A 156 -20.39 17.95 -35.27
CA ARG A 156 -19.44 19.03 -35.63
C ARG A 156 -18.60 19.48 -34.43
N GLU A 157 -19.18 19.59 -33.24
CA GLU A 157 -18.46 19.94 -32.01
C GLU A 157 -17.44 18.85 -31.62
N VAL A 158 -17.85 17.59 -31.64
CA VAL A 158 -17.00 16.43 -31.33
C VAL A 158 -15.83 16.34 -32.31
N GLN A 159 -16.06 16.60 -33.60
CA GLN A 159 -15.01 16.62 -34.61
C GLN A 159 -14.00 17.73 -34.36
N ARG A 160 -14.43 18.90 -33.88
CA ARG A 160 -13.55 20.02 -33.51
C ARG A 160 -12.68 19.68 -32.31
N LEU A 161 -13.25 19.03 -31.30
CA LEU A 161 -12.53 18.61 -30.08
C LEU A 161 -11.54 17.47 -30.33
N ARG A 162 -11.80 16.60 -31.33
CA ARG A 162 -10.90 15.52 -31.73
C ARG A 162 -9.72 15.97 -32.60
N GLN A 163 -9.74 17.18 -33.16
CA GLN A 163 -8.56 17.68 -33.84
C GLN A 163 -7.44 17.85 -32.82
N PRO A 164 -6.21 17.37 -33.11
CA PRO A 164 -5.08 17.59 -32.22
C PRO A 164 -4.86 19.09 -32.16
N GLN A 165 -5.25 19.69 -31.02
CA GLN A 165 -4.84 21.04 -30.69
C GLN A 165 -3.32 20.99 -30.58
N THR A 166 -2.63 21.41 -31.63
CA THR A 166 -1.21 21.73 -31.51
C THR A 166 -1.17 23.04 -30.75
N ASP A 167 -1.20 22.93 -29.42
CA ASP A 167 -0.78 24.05 -28.59
C ASP A 167 0.56 24.52 -29.14
N PRO A 168 0.76 25.84 -29.35
CA PRO A 168 2.09 26.34 -29.65
C PRO A 168 2.94 26.00 -28.42
N VAL A 169 3.70 24.92 -28.53
CA VAL A 169 4.71 24.56 -27.54
C VAL A 169 5.56 25.81 -27.38
N VAL A 170 5.44 26.43 -26.20
CA VAL A 170 6.25 27.56 -25.79
C VAL A 170 7.68 27.22 -26.15
N ALA A 171 8.28 28.02 -27.05
CA ALA A 171 9.63 27.80 -27.52
C ALA A 171 10.53 27.54 -26.31
N ALA A 172 11.17 26.36 -26.29
CA ALA A 172 12.07 25.97 -25.22
C ALA A 172 13.09 27.11 -24.98
N PRO A 173 13.36 27.51 -23.72
CA PRO A 173 14.41 28.48 -23.46
C PRO A 173 15.74 27.93 -24.00
N ALA A 174 16.53 28.82 -24.61
CA ALA A 174 17.82 28.53 -25.21
C ALA A 174 18.70 27.68 -24.26
N PRO A 175 19.50 26.73 -24.78
CA PRO A 175 20.24 25.80 -23.93
C PRO A 175 21.25 26.55 -23.06
N ALA A 176 21.09 26.39 -21.74
CA ALA A 176 22.13 26.70 -20.77
C ALA A 176 23.41 25.94 -21.14
N ARG A 177 24.55 26.59 -20.91
CA ARG A 177 25.91 26.10 -21.21
C ARG A 177 26.06 24.63 -20.80
N MET A 178 26.38 23.78 -21.77
CA MET A 178 26.59 22.34 -21.61
C MET A 178 27.58 22.03 -20.48
N ALA A 179 27.16 21.17 -19.56
CA ALA A 179 28.06 20.48 -18.64
C ALA A 179 29.06 19.59 -19.43
N PRO A 180 30.26 19.33 -18.90
CA PRO A 180 31.26 18.48 -19.55
C PRO A 180 30.73 17.05 -19.79
N PRO A 181 31.22 16.35 -20.83
CA PRO A 181 30.68 15.06 -21.23
C PRO A 181 30.93 14.00 -20.15
N VAL A 182 29.83 13.48 -19.60
CA VAL A 182 29.83 12.23 -18.84
C VAL A 182 30.17 11.11 -19.82
N LYS A 183 31.22 10.34 -19.52
CA LYS A 183 31.62 9.16 -20.29
C LYS A 183 30.42 8.21 -20.41
N THR A 184 29.89 8.09 -21.61
CA THR A 184 28.78 7.21 -21.96
C THR A 184 29.20 5.76 -21.76
N ARG A 185 28.44 5.01 -20.95
CA ARG A 185 28.47 3.54 -20.98
C ARG A 185 27.91 3.10 -22.33
N GLU A 186 28.54 2.11 -22.95
CA GLU A 186 28.15 1.55 -24.24
C GLU A 186 26.67 1.11 -24.24
N PRO A 187 25.92 1.32 -25.34
CA PRO A 187 24.54 0.89 -25.45
C PRO A 187 24.44 -0.64 -25.45
N VAL A 188 23.69 -1.18 -24.49
CA VAL A 188 23.35 -2.60 -24.43
C VAL A 188 22.52 -2.96 -25.68
N PRO A 189 22.88 -3.99 -26.46
CA PRO A 189 22.13 -4.36 -27.66
C PRO A 189 20.69 -4.78 -27.31
N ALA A 190 19.72 -4.17 -27.97
CA ALA A 190 18.32 -4.53 -27.85
C ALA A 190 18.10 -5.98 -28.31
N ARG A 191 17.64 -6.85 -27.40
CA ARG A 191 17.17 -8.19 -27.75
C ARG A 191 15.95 -8.05 -28.69
N PRO A 192 15.79 -8.92 -29.70
CA PRO A 192 14.62 -8.91 -30.56
C PRO A 192 13.37 -9.20 -29.71
N VAL A 193 12.43 -8.26 -29.70
CA VAL A 193 11.15 -8.43 -29.02
C VAL A 193 10.37 -9.51 -29.76
N SER A 194 10.23 -10.70 -29.16
CA SER A 194 9.37 -11.76 -29.67
C SER A 194 7.94 -11.20 -29.82
N ARG A 195 7.27 -11.58 -30.91
CA ARG A 195 5.91 -11.15 -31.24
C ARG A 195 4.98 -11.37 -30.03
N ALA A 196 4.31 -10.31 -29.59
CA ALA A 196 3.39 -10.38 -28.46
C ALA A 196 2.29 -11.43 -28.71
N PRO A 197 1.95 -12.27 -27.71
CA PRO A 197 0.88 -13.26 -27.83
C PRO A 197 -0.49 -12.61 -28.02
N LYS A 198 -1.45 -13.36 -28.55
CA LYS A 198 -2.84 -12.93 -28.69
C LYS A 198 -3.70 -13.62 -27.63
N CYS A 199 -4.70 -12.91 -27.12
CA CYS A 199 -5.72 -13.47 -26.24
C CYS A 199 -6.46 -14.61 -26.96
N PRO A 200 -6.61 -15.80 -26.36
CA PRO A 200 -7.30 -16.92 -26.98
C PRO A 200 -8.81 -16.69 -27.16
N GLU A 201 -9.42 -15.86 -26.31
CA GLU A 201 -10.86 -15.61 -26.33
C GLU A 201 -11.26 -14.49 -27.30
N CYS A 202 -10.57 -13.35 -27.28
CA CYS A 202 -10.95 -12.18 -28.10
C CYS A 202 -9.96 -11.86 -29.24
N GLY A 203 -8.83 -12.55 -29.33
CA GLY A 203 -7.84 -12.38 -30.40
C GLY A 203 -6.97 -11.11 -30.32
N ARG A 204 -7.15 -10.25 -29.31
CA ARG A 204 -6.37 -9.01 -29.15
C ARG A 204 -4.95 -9.30 -28.68
N GLY A 205 -3.98 -8.49 -29.11
CA GLY A 205 -2.59 -8.59 -28.64
C GLY A 205 -2.49 -8.28 -27.14
N VAL A 206 -1.75 -9.11 -26.41
CA VAL A 206 -1.53 -9.00 -24.96
C VAL A 206 -0.04 -9.02 -24.65
N GLN A 207 0.37 -8.33 -23.59
CA GLN A 207 1.75 -8.34 -23.11
C GLN A 207 2.02 -9.64 -22.33
N MET A 208 3.27 -10.11 -22.30
CA MET A 208 3.60 -11.35 -21.57
C MET A 208 3.41 -11.26 -20.05
N ALA A 209 3.33 -10.04 -19.50
CA ALA A 209 3.10 -9.78 -18.07
C ALA A 209 1.62 -9.57 -17.70
N ASP A 210 0.71 -9.52 -18.69
CA ASP A 210 -0.71 -9.30 -18.42
C ASP A 210 -1.31 -10.52 -17.71
N LYS A 211 -1.93 -10.31 -16.54
CA LYS A 211 -2.65 -11.36 -15.80
C LYS A 211 -4.04 -11.62 -16.37
N PHE A 212 -4.65 -10.60 -16.96
CA PHE A 212 -5.99 -10.62 -17.56
C PHE A 212 -5.97 -9.85 -18.87
N CYS A 213 -6.86 -10.21 -19.80
CA CYS A 213 -7.05 -9.44 -21.01
C CYS A 213 -7.84 -8.16 -20.70
N SER A 214 -7.24 -6.99 -20.92
CA SER A 214 -7.89 -5.68 -20.76
C SER A 214 -9.09 -5.45 -21.67
N ASN A 215 -9.27 -6.29 -22.70
CA ASN A 215 -10.37 -6.17 -23.66
C ASN A 215 -11.59 -7.06 -23.34
N CYS A 216 -11.38 -8.28 -22.83
CA CYS A 216 -12.48 -9.22 -22.57
C CYS A 216 -12.52 -9.78 -21.14
N GLY A 217 -11.57 -9.44 -20.27
CA GLY A 217 -11.53 -9.88 -18.88
C GLY A 217 -11.01 -11.30 -18.66
N THR A 218 -10.71 -12.06 -19.72
CA THR A 218 -10.21 -13.44 -19.59
C THR A 218 -8.86 -13.49 -18.87
N VAL A 219 -8.72 -14.40 -17.92
CA VAL A 219 -7.46 -14.67 -17.21
C VAL A 219 -6.42 -15.27 -18.17
N LEU A 220 -5.25 -14.65 -18.26
CA LEU A 220 -4.16 -15.07 -19.15
C LEU A 220 -3.09 -15.91 -18.43
N THR A 221 -3.07 -15.88 -17.09
CA THR A 221 -2.20 -16.72 -16.27
C THR A 221 -2.65 -18.18 -16.31
N ALA A 222 -1.71 -19.09 -16.59
CA ALA A 222 -1.97 -20.52 -16.58
C ALA A 222 -2.31 -21.01 -15.16
N GLN A 223 -3.35 -21.84 -15.05
CA GLN A 223 -3.70 -22.54 -13.81
C GLN A 223 -3.13 -23.96 -13.87
N CYS A 224 -2.69 -24.49 -12.73
CA CYS A 224 -2.22 -25.86 -12.66
C CYS A 224 -3.36 -26.84 -12.94
N PRO A 225 -3.25 -27.76 -13.92
CA PRO A 225 -4.32 -28.70 -14.26
C PRO A 225 -4.60 -29.74 -13.16
N SER A 226 -3.64 -29.98 -12.26
CA SER A 226 -3.82 -30.94 -11.15
C SER A 226 -4.45 -30.33 -9.91
N CYS A 227 -4.09 -29.09 -9.54
CA CYS A 227 -4.49 -28.51 -8.26
C CYS A 227 -5.20 -27.15 -8.34
N GLY A 228 -5.34 -26.58 -9.54
CA GLY A 228 -6.10 -25.34 -9.79
C GLY A 228 -5.40 -24.04 -9.36
N VAL A 229 -4.20 -24.09 -8.78
CA VAL A 229 -3.48 -22.88 -8.37
C VAL A 229 -2.93 -22.13 -9.59
N VAL A 230 -3.04 -20.81 -9.58
CA VAL A 230 -2.48 -19.92 -10.60
C VAL A 230 -0.94 -20.00 -10.57
N ALA A 231 -0.33 -20.36 -11.69
CA ALA A 231 1.12 -20.45 -11.84
C ALA A 231 1.74 -19.11 -12.26
N SER A 232 2.97 -18.84 -11.82
CA SER A 232 3.72 -17.66 -12.28
C SER A 232 4.06 -17.78 -13.77
N PRO A 233 4.16 -16.67 -14.53
CA PRO A 233 4.56 -16.71 -15.92
C PRO A 233 5.98 -17.23 -16.19
N GLU A 234 6.83 -17.47 -15.20
CA GLU A 234 8.11 -18.18 -15.40
C GLU A 234 8.12 -19.64 -14.91
N ASP A 235 7.03 -20.11 -14.29
CA ASP A 235 7.00 -21.43 -13.67
C ASP A 235 6.82 -22.54 -14.71
N ARG A 236 7.79 -23.46 -14.77
CA ARG A 236 7.69 -24.71 -15.56
C ARG A 236 6.91 -25.80 -14.82
N PHE A 237 6.88 -25.72 -13.49
CA PHE A 237 6.21 -26.64 -12.59
C PHE A 237 5.42 -25.88 -11.53
N CYS A 238 4.30 -26.43 -11.09
CA CYS A 238 3.48 -25.83 -10.05
C CYS A 238 4.22 -25.79 -8.70
N ALA A 239 4.40 -24.60 -8.12
CA ALA A 239 5.02 -24.42 -6.81
C ALA A 239 4.27 -25.13 -5.65
N ARG A 240 2.97 -25.46 -5.83
CA ARG A 240 2.17 -26.16 -4.82
C ARG A 240 2.24 -27.68 -4.92
N CYS A 241 2.14 -28.25 -6.12
CA CYS A 241 1.97 -29.70 -6.30
C CYS A 241 3.02 -30.36 -7.23
N GLY A 242 3.94 -29.59 -7.79
CA GLY A 242 5.01 -30.10 -8.66
C GLY A 242 4.58 -30.52 -10.07
N THR A 243 3.30 -30.47 -10.41
CA THR A 243 2.82 -30.83 -11.77
C THR A 243 3.36 -29.84 -12.81
N ALA A 244 3.83 -30.35 -13.94
CA ALA A 244 4.28 -29.53 -15.07
C ALA A 244 3.16 -28.64 -15.61
N ILE A 245 3.47 -27.37 -15.86
CA ILE A 245 2.51 -26.42 -16.44
C ILE A 245 2.64 -26.46 -17.97
N PRO A 246 1.60 -26.84 -18.72
CA PRO A 246 1.69 -26.96 -20.18
C PRO A 246 1.95 -25.59 -20.83
N GLY A 247 2.89 -25.56 -21.80
CA GLY A 247 3.24 -24.35 -22.55
C GLY A 247 4.43 -23.55 -22.00
N ARG A 248 5.28 -24.13 -21.13
CA ARG A 248 6.47 -23.51 -20.51
C ARG A 248 7.76 -24.34 -20.66
#